data_AF-A0A958Q8Z0-F1
#
_entry.id   AF-A0A958Q8Z0-F1
#
_cell.length_a   1.000
_cell.length_b   1.000
_cell.length_c   1.000
_cell.angle_alpha   90.00
_cell.angle_beta   90.00
_cell.angle_gamma   90.00
#
_symmetry.space_group_name_H-M   'P 1'
#
loop_
_entity.id
_entity.type
_entity.pdbx_description
1 polymer ?
#
loop_
_entity_poly.entity_id
_entity_poly.type
_entity_poly.pdbx_seq_one_letter_code
_entity_poly.pdbx_strand_id
1 'polypeptide(L)'
;NDGTNDGVRVNAKELRADVIGEGGNLGLTQAARIEFAGMGGLLNTDAIDNSAGVDLSDHEVNLKILFSDLMEKALLTLEDRNALLEELAPYVVEDVLAHNRAHALVLTLGESRSKRNVAYFRSLIQEVHRLGYINRNLEQLPDDDQLLERTARGQGLSRPELAVCLSAVKIQVKREILQSELISDVLLQDFLLGYFPETLHEKYRTEILRHPLGKEIIATQVANYLIDVMGVTFVHRMCLGNSVSPVTVIKCALAAVLILNVKELLKELRRYNTFAAYDKFLALRTITSGNLRDATSWLISFHGLELTLEEMVTVYRPLYDLLRKELTEDLTNSLGGKGVGILENVASLKITPLFQSSVLSNGIIKYLFEMMWAHHRSPQDIATVATMYASVCHALQLQQVLGSVESMVPSNKWENELLANSLEDLRHGISLLTVRLIEKNSLDSDAIHAAIMQSPQYHQFLDTIKEMGEKQYSAAALSVLAKQITKYIL
;
A
#
# COMPACT_ATOMS: atom_id res chain seq x y z
N ASN A 1 20.67 32.09 7.75
CA ASN A 1 21.70 32.57 6.82
C ASN A 1 21.24 33.77 5.96
N ASP A 2 20.54 34.74 6.53
CA ASP A 2 20.26 36.02 5.84
C ASP A 2 19.93 37.09 6.89
N GLY A 3 20.97 37.59 7.56
CA GLY A 3 20.82 38.58 8.64
C GLY A 3 20.42 39.96 8.13
N THR A 4 20.68 40.24 6.84
CA THR A 4 20.30 41.51 6.19
C THR A 4 18.79 41.71 6.12
N ASN A 5 18.03 40.62 6.07
CA ASN A 5 16.57 40.66 6.05
C ASN A 5 15.93 40.46 7.43
N ASP A 6 16.68 40.46 8.53
CA ASP A 6 16.11 40.23 9.88
C ASP A 6 15.04 41.27 10.24
N GLY A 7 15.19 42.52 9.80
CA GLY A 7 14.23 43.60 10.07
C GLY A 7 12.89 43.49 9.33
N VAL A 8 12.77 42.60 8.34
CA VAL A 8 11.53 42.37 7.58
C VAL A 8 10.92 40.98 7.85
N ARG A 9 11.48 40.21 8.79
CA ARG A 9 10.93 38.92 9.20
C ARG A 9 9.71 39.12 10.09
N VAL A 10 8.71 38.27 9.89
CA VAL A 10 7.53 38.18 10.74
C VAL A 10 7.43 36.78 11.34
N ASN A 11 6.87 36.67 12.53
CA ASN A 11 6.60 35.38 13.15
C ASN A 11 5.40 34.70 12.48
N ALA A 12 5.28 33.38 12.62
CA ALA A 12 4.16 32.64 12.01
C ALA A 12 2.80 33.17 12.46
N LYS A 13 2.66 33.55 13.74
CA LYS A 13 1.43 34.14 14.31
C LYS A 13 1.02 35.50 13.72
N GLU A 14 1.92 36.17 13.02
CA GLU A 14 1.67 37.46 12.37
C GLU A 14 1.21 37.28 10.91
N LEU A 15 1.35 36.06 10.37
CA LEU A 15 0.87 35.71 9.04
C LEU A 15 -0.66 35.68 9.03
N ARG A 16 -1.27 36.29 8.00
CA ARG A 16 -2.72 36.37 7.80
C ARG A 16 -3.20 35.55 6.60
N ALA A 17 -2.36 34.63 6.13
CA ALA A 17 -2.69 33.73 5.03
C ALA A 17 -3.39 32.48 5.56
N ASP A 18 -4.28 31.89 4.76
CA ASP A 18 -4.85 30.56 5.05
C ASP A 18 -3.95 29.44 4.51
N VAL A 19 -3.29 29.69 3.37
CA VAL A 19 -2.44 28.73 2.66
C VAL A 19 -1.12 29.38 2.27
N ILE A 20 -0.01 28.68 2.46
CA ILE A 20 1.33 29.10 2.03
C ILE A 20 1.94 28.01 1.15
N GLY A 21 2.46 28.41 -0.01
CA GLY A 21 3.30 27.58 -0.87
C GLY A 21 4.69 28.19 -0.96
N GLU A 22 5.73 27.41 -0.66
CA GLU A 22 7.11 27.88 -0.70
C GLU A 22 7.76 27.63 -2.07
N GLY A 23 7.77 28.65 -2.94
CA GLY A 23 8.47 28.57 -4.23
C GLY A 23 10.00 28.70 -4.13
N GLY A 24 10.49 29.42 -3.11
CA GLY A 24 11.92 29.57 -2.82
C GLY A 24 12.38 28.64 -1.70
N ASN A 25 13.69 28.44 -1.57
CA ASN A 25 14.26 27.64 -0.49
C ASN A 25 14.22 28.40 0.84
N LEU A 26 13.82 27.72 1.90
CA LEU A 26 13.82 28.19 3.29
C LEU A 26 13.09 29.54 3.48
N GLY A 27 11.97 29.73 2.79
CA GLY A 27 11.12 30.91 2.96
C GLY A 27 10.55 31.01 4.38
N LEU A 28 10.23 29.86 4.97
CA LEU A 28 9.90 29.72 6.39
C LEU A 28 10.94 28.84 7.08
N THR A 29 11.26 29.18 8.33
CA THR A 29 11.97 28.24 9.20
C THR A 29 11.06 27.06 9.54
N GLN A 30 11.63 25.89 9.81
CA GLN A 30 10.84 24.71 10.17
C GLN A 30 9.92 24.95 11.39
N ALA A 31 10.39 25.67 12.41
CA ALA A 31 9.60 26.05 13.57
C ALA A 31 8.39 26.92 13.18
N ALA A 32 8.61 27.90 12.30
CA ALA A 32 7.53 28.74 11.79
C ALA A 32 6.51 27.93 10.98
N ARG A 33 6.97 26.92 10.22
CA ARG A 33 6.05 26.02 9.49
C ARG A 33 5.18 25.21 10.44
N ILE A 34 5.77 24.65 11.49
CA ILE A 34 5.07 23.86 12.50
C ILE A 34 4.11 24.75 13.31
N GLU A 35 4.52 25.96 13.70
CA GLU A 35 3.68 26.95 14.39
C GLU A 35 2.48 27.35 13.52
N PHE A 36 2.72 27.69 12.24
CA PHE A 36 1.66 28.05 11.30
C PHE A 36 0.66 26.91 11.09
N ALA A 37 1.15 25.67 10.92
CA ALA A 37 0.30 24.48 10.84
C ALA A 37 -0.51 24.26 12.12
N GLY A 38 0.09 24.48 13.30
CA GLY A 38 -0.57 24.35 14.60
C GLY A 38 -1.71 25.33 14.83
N MET A 39 -1.69 26.49 14.16
CA MET A 39 -2.77 27.48 14.18
C MET A 39 -3.87 27.22 13.13
N GLY A 40 -3.76 26.14 12.35
CA GLY A 40 -4.71 25.77 11.30
C GLY A 40 -4.35 26.26 9.90
N GLY A 41 -3.19 26.90 9.73
CA GLY A 41 -2.66 27.26 8.41
C GLY A 41 -2.26 26.04 7.58
N LEU A 42 -2.45 26.09 6.27
CA LEU A 42 -2.13 25.00 5.36
C LEU A 42 -0.82 25.27 4.62
N LEU A 43 0.12 24.34 4.70
CA LEU A 43 1.40 24.42 3.99
C LEU A 43 2.08 23.06 3.90
N ASN A 44 3.04 22.95 2.98
CA ASN A 44 4.09 21.94 3.03
C ASN A 44 5.42 22.62 3.36
N THR A 45 6.53 21.90 3.14
CA THR A 45 7.87 22.50 3.08
C THR A 45 8.19 22.90 1.65
N ASP A 46 9.11 23.85 1.49
CA ASP A 46 9.82 24.14 0.23
C ASP A 46 10.22 22.87 -0.54
N ALA A 47 10.82 21.88 0.13
CA ALA A 47 11.24 20.62 -0.50
C ALA A 47 10.10 19.82 -1.18
N ILE A 48 8.84 20.14 -0.90
CA ILE A 48 7.67 19.58 -1.57
C ILE A 48 7.18 20.56 -2.63
N ASP A 49 6.97 21.82 -2.26
CA ASP A 49 6.32 22.82 -3.10
C ASP A 49 7.17 23.28 -4.29
N ASN A 50 8.51 23.25 -4.17
CA ASN A 50 9.44 23.63 -5.24
C ASN A 50 10.19 22.44 -5.88
N SER A 51 9.77 21.21 -5.57
CA SER A 51 10.47 19.99 -5.99
C SER A 51 10.53 19.79 -7.51
N ALA A 52 9.61 20.42 -8.26
CA ALA A 52 9.53 20.33 -9.72
C ALA A 52 10.83 20.73 -10.44
N GLY A 53 11.58 21.70 -9.93
CA GLY A 53 12.84 22.12 -10.55
C GLY A 53 13.93 21.05 -10.48
N VAL A 54 14.01 20.34 -9.35
CA VAL A 54 14.96 19.23 -9.16
C VAL A 54 14.55 18.03 -10.01
N ASP A 55 13.27 17.71 -10.03
CA ASP A 55 12.71 16.59 -10.81
C ASP A 55 12.93 16.81 -12.33
N LEU A 56 12.66 18.02 -12.83
CA LEU A 56 12.93 18.37 -14.23
C LEU A 56 14.41 18.24 -14.59
N SER A 57 15.31 18.65 -13.66
CA SER A 57 16.76 18.50 -13.87
C SER A 57 17.20 17.04 -13.91
N ASP A 58 16.56 16.14 -13.15
CA ASP A 58 16.84 14.70 -13.20
C ASP A 58 16.44 14.12 -14.57
N HIS A 59 15.25 14.48 -15.06
CA HIS A 59 14.81 14.14 -16.43
C HIS A 59 15.77 14.67 -17.50
N GLU A 60 16.19 15.93 -17.40
CA GLU A 60 17.14 16.54 -18.34
C GLU A 60 18.47 15.77 -18.39
N VAL A 61 19.05 15.45 -17.22
CA VAL A 61 20.33 14.73 -17.14
C VAL A 61 20.20 13.32 -17.71
N ASN A 62 19.15 12.58 -17.33
CA ASN A 62 18.96 11.21 -17.79
C ASN A 62 18.65 11.14 -19.31
N LEU A 63 17.90 12.10 -19.85
CA LEU A 63 17.71 12.21 -21.31
C LEU A 63 19.03 12.54 -22.03
N LYS A 64 19.86 13.43 -21.48
CA LYS A 64 21.18 13.74 -22.06
C LYS A 64 22.09 12.52 -22.11
N ILE A 65 22.11 11.71 -21.04
CA ILE A 65 22.91 10.49 -20.99
C ILE A 65 22.44 9.50 -22.07
N LEU A 66 21.12 9.25 -22.16
CA LEU A 66 20.55 8.38 -23.20
C LEU A 66 20.89 8.88 -24.61
N PHE A 67 20.68 10.17 -24.89
CA PHE A 67 20.91 10.73 -26.21
C PHE A 67 22.39 10.79 -26.59
N SER A 68 23.30 10.97 -25.63
CA SER A 68 24.73 10.92 -25.89
C SER A 68 25.15 9.54 -26.41
N ASP A 69 24.68 8.46 -25.77
CA ASP A 69 24.92 7.08 -26.23
C ASP A 69 24.33 6.80 -27.63
N LEU A 70 23.13 7.30 -27.92
CA LEU A 70 22.52 7.18 -29.25
C LEU A 70 23.30 7.93 -30.34
N MET A 71 23.77 9.13 -30.03
CA MET A 71 24.57 9.94 -30.95
C MET A 71 25.93 9.30 -31.22
N GLU A 72 26.59 8.75 -30.20
CA GLU A 72 27.85 8.02 -30.34
C GLU A 72 27.71 6.79 -31.25
N LYS A 73 26.56 6.11 -31.21
CA LYS A 73 26.21 4.99 -32.09
C LYS A 73 25.69 5.42 -33.47
N ALA A 74 25.66 6.72 -33.75
CA ALA A 74 25.07 7.32 -34.96
C ALA A 74 23.59 6.93 -35.21
N LEU A 75 22.85 6.63 -34.14
CA LEU A 75 21.41 6.31 -34.17
C LEU A 75 20.52 7.55 -34.03
N LEU A 76 21.09 8.69 -33.65
CA LEU A 76 20.41 9.96 -33.50
C LEU A 76 21.36 11.09 -33.91
N THR A 77 20.90 12.01 -34.77
CA THR A 77 21.68 13.20 -35.12
C THR A 77 21.48 14.31 -34.10
N LEU A 78 22.35 15.33 -34.06
CA LEU A 78 22.19 16.48 -33.18
C LEU A 78 20.89 17.26 -33.47
N GLU A 79 20.53 17.38 -34.75
CA GLU A 79 19.30 18.05 -35.20
C GLU A 79 18.06 17.28 -34.74
N ASP A 80 18.01 15.98 -35.01
CA ASP A 80 16.91 15.11 -34.58
C ASP A 80 16.79 15.06 -33.05
N ARG A 81 17.92 15.07 -32.32
CA ARG A 81 17.95 15.12 -30.86
C ARG A 81 17.26 16.38 -30.34
N ASN A 82 17.57 17.54 -30.92
CA ASN A 82 16.99 18.81 -30.47
C ASN A 82 15.48 18.85 -30.76
N ALA A 83 15.06 18.41 -31.95
CA ALA A 83 13.63 18.29 -32.28
C ALA A 83 12.90 17.32 -31.33
N LEU A 84 13.53 16.19 -31.00
CA LEU A 84 12.98 15.21 -30.09
C LEU A 84 12.86 15.78 -28.66
N LEU A 85 13.83 16.55 -28.17
CA LEU A 85 13.70 17.22 -26.86
C LEU A 85 12.48 18.14 -26.77
N GLU A 86 12.21 18.92 -27.83
CA GLU A 86 11.02 19.78 -27.89
C GLU A 86 9.73 18.95 -27.88
N GLU A 87 9.70 17.83 -28.61
CA GLU A 87 8.57 16.90 -28.64
C GLU A 87 8.30 16.25 -27.27
N LEU A 88 9.35 15.91 -26.52
CA LEU A 88 9.25 15.22 -25.24
C LEU A 88 8.85 16.12 -24.08
N ALA A 89 9.05 17.44 -24.19
CA ALA A 89 8.87 18.38 -23.09
C ALA A 89 7.49 18.31 -22.42
N PRO A 90 6.34 18.22 -23.14
CA PRO A 90 5.03 18.13 -22.51
C PRO A 90 4.85 16.86 -21.66
N TYR A 91 5.46 15.74 -22.06
CA TYR A 91 5.39 14.48 -21.33
C TYR A 91 6.16 14.56 -20.00
N VAL A 92 7.40 15.07 -20.07
CA VAL A 92 8.24 15.28 -18.87
C VAL A 92 7.55 16.24 -17.89
N VAL A 93 6.94 17.32 -18.39
CA VAL A 93 6.21 18.27 -17.55
C VAL A 93 5.05 17.59 -16.83
N GLU A 94 4.26 16.76 -17.51
CA GLU A 94 3.15 16.07 -16.84
C GLU A 94 3.63 15.03 -15.81
N ASP A 95 4.72 14.32 -16.07
CA ASP A 95 5.32 13.40 -15.09
C ASP A 95 5.77 14.12 -13.82
N VAL A 96 6.49 15.24 -13.97
CA VAL A 96 6.92 16.09 -12.85
C VAL A 96 5.71 16.62 -12.05
N LEU A 97 4.67 17.07 -12.73
CA LEU A 97 3.43 17.52 -12.08
C LEU A 97 2.71 16.37 -11.38
N ALA A 98 2.72 15.16 -11.94
CA ALA A 98 2.16 13.97 -11.33
C ALA A 98 2.91 13.59 -10.04
N HIS A 99 4.25 13.65 -10.02
CA HIS A 99 5.06 13.43 -8.81
C HIS A 99 4.72 14.46 -7.71
N ASN A 100 4.65 15.75 -8.06
CA ASN A 100 4.31 16.80 -7.11
C ASN A 100 2.92 16.59 -6.47
N ARG A 101 1.91 16.24 -7.27
CA ARG A 101 0.57 15.91 -6.78
C ARG A 101 0.58 14.67 -5.88
N ALA A 102 1.38 13.65 -6.21
CA ALA A 102 1.51 12.43 -5.41
C ALA A 102 2.16 12.71 -4.05
N HIS A 103 3.23 13.52 -4.01
CA HIS A 103 3.89 13.97 -2.78
C HIS A 103 2.92 14.75 -1.86
N ALA A 104 2.14 15.68 -2.42
CA ALA A 104 1.16 16.42 -1.63
C ALA A 104 0.06 15.51 -1.06
N LEU A 105 -0.41 14.53 -1.85
CA LEU A 105 -1.46 13.59 -1.46
C LEU A 105 -0.99 12.63 -0.36
N VAL A 106 0.23 12.11 -0.43
CA VAL A 106 0.76 11.21 0.61
C VAL A 106 0.87 11.94 1.96
N LEU A 107 1.16 13.24 1.97
CA LEU A 107 1.16 14.07 3.17
C LEU A 107 -0.26 14.28 3.72
N THR A 108 -1.26 14.51 2.87
CA THR A 108 -2.67 14.60 3.30
C THR A 108 -3.12 13.31 3.99
N LEU A 109 -2.86 12.17 3.36
CA LEU A 109 -3.19 10.87 3.93
C LEU A 109 -2.35 10.60 5.20
N GLY A 110 -1.08 11.00 5.20
CA GLY A 110 -0.17 10.90 6.34
C GLY A 110 -0.67 11.64 7.57
N GLU A 111 -1.17 12.86 7.40
CA GLU A 111 -1.72 13.68 8.48
C GLU A 111 -2.92 12.99 9.14
N SER A 112 -3.89 12.55 8.33
CA SER A 112 -5.06 11.77 8.80
C SER A 112 -4.66 10.46 9.49
N ARG A 113 -3.67 9.75 8.97
CA ARG A 113 -3.16 8.50 9.56
C ARG A 113 -2.43 8.74 10.88
N SER A 114 -1.68 9.83 10.98
CA SER A 114 -0.94 10.18 12.20
C SER A 114 -1.86 10.52 13.35
N LYS A 115 -2.95 11.26 13.10
CA LYS A 115 -4.00 11.55 14.10
C LYS A 115 -4.65 10.27 14.64
N ARG A 116 -4.80 9.24 13.81
CA ARG A 116 -5.37 7.94 14.21
C ARG A 116 -4.41 7.08 15.03
N ASN A 117 -3.11 7.11 14.74
CA ASN A 117 -2.13 6.30 15.44
C ASN A 117 -0.73 6.91 15.37
N VAL A 118 -0.43 7.79 16.33
CA VAL A 118 0.88 8.46 16.44
C VAL A 118 2.00 7.47 16.77
N ALA A 119 1.71 6.36 17.45
CA ALA A 119 2.74 5.40 17.88
C ALA A 119 3.52 4.81 16.70
N TYR A 120 2.87 4.60 15.55
CA TYR A 120 3.56 4.15 14.33
C TYR A 120 4.52 5.19 13.77
N PHE A 121 4.17 6.48 13.82
CA PHE A 121 5.03 7.56 13.36
C PHE A 121 6.18 7.82 14.33
N ARG A 122 5.91 7.74 15.65
CA ARG A 122 6.96 7.79 16.67
C ARG A 122 8.01 6.69 16.45
N SER A 123 7.56 5.44 16.29
CA SER A 123 8.46 4.32 16.04
C SER A 123 9.23 4.47 14.72
N LEU A 124 8.59 5.00 13.68
CA LEU A 124 9.28 5.33 12.42
C LEU A 124 10.37 6.37 12.63
N ILE A 125 10.07 7.50 13.29
CA ILE A 125 11.03 8.59 13.56
C ILE A 125 12.24 8.06 14.32
N GLN A 126 12.01 7.24 15.35
CA GLN A 126 13.09 6.60 16.12
C GLN A 126 13.99 5.76 15.21
N GLU A 127 13.39 4.97 14.31
CA GLU A 127 14.14 4.07 13.42
C GLU A 127 14.96 4.83 12.38
N VAL A 128 14.34 5.77 11.66
CA VAL A 128 15.05 6.56 10.64
C VAL A 128 16.09 7.49 11.26
N HIS A 129 15.91 7.91 12.51
CA HIS A 129 16.92 8.61 13.28
C HIS A 129 18.09 7.69 13.66
N ARG A 130 17.81 6.49 14.18
CA ARG A 130 18.81 5.48 14.54
C ARG A 130 19.65 5.06 13.33
N LEU A 131 19.04 4.95 12.16
CA LEU A 131 19.71 4.64 10.90
C LEU A 131 20.46 5.82 10.28
N GLY A 132 20.33 7.03 10.84
CA GLY A 132 21.02 8.23 10.39
C GLY A 132 20.40 8.93 9.17
N TYR A 133 19.17 8.59 8.79
CA TYR A 133 18.45 9.28 7.70
C TYR A 133 17.85 10.62 8.15
N ILE A 134 17.63 10.80 9.45
CA ILE A 134 17.11 12.04 10.05
C ILE A 134 17.92 12.40 11.29
N ASN A 135 18.16 13.70 11.49
CA ASN A 135 18.55 14.24 12.78
C ASN A 135 17.36 15.00 13.39
N ARG A 136 16.74 14.40 14.42
CA ARG A 136 15.49 14.92 15.02
C ARG A 136 15.60 16.38 15.48
N ASN A 137 16.74 16.76 16.04
CA ASN A 137 16.98 18.11 16.55
C ASN A 137 17.19 19.12 15.42
N LEU A 138 17.96 18.76 14.39
CA LEU A 138 18.21 19.65 13.25
C LEU A 138 16.94 19.88 12.43
N GLU A 139 16.16 18.82 12.25
CA GLU A 139 14.89 18.85 11.49
C GLU A 139 13.69 19.32 12.33
N GLN A 140 13.93 19.65 13.60
CA GLN A 140 12.92 20.15 14.55
C GLN A 140 11.68 19.24 14.65
N LEU A 141 11.91 17.93 14.60
CA LEU A 141 10.85 16.94 14.80
C LEU A 141 10.51 16.82 16.29
N PRO A 142 9.23 16.58 16.63
CA PRO A 142 8.79 16.53 18.02
C PRO A 142 9.44 15.37 18.75
N ASP A 143 9.78 15.51 20.02
CA ASP A 143 10.25 14.43 20.90
C ASP A 143 9.13 13.42 21.27
N ASP A 144 9.48 12.35 22.01
CA ASP A 144 8.51 11.29 22.31
C ASP A 144 7.42 11.76 23.29
N ASP A 145 7.75 12.67 24.20
CA ASP A 145 6.83 13.23 25.17
C ASP A 145 5.87 14.22 24.49
N GLN A 146 6.38 15.05 23.58
CA GLN A 146 5.58 15.93 22.73
C GLN A 146 4.59 15.14 21.85
N LEU A 147 5.01 14.00 21.29
CA LEU A 147 4.12 13.13 20.52
C LEU A 147 3.03 12.49 21.40
N LEU A 148 3.35 12.13 22.65
CA LEU A 148 2.37 11.62 23.63
C LEU A 148 1.37 12.71 24.02
N GLU A 149 1.83 13.93 24.29
CA GLU A 149 0.97 15.08 24.61
C GLU A 149 0.03 15.41 23.46
N ARG A 150 0.52 15.41 22.22
CA ARG A 150 -0.30 15.58 21.01
C ARG A 150 -1.35 14.48 20.89
N THR A 151 -0.97 13.22 21.15
CA THR A 151 -1.92 12.10 21.13
C THR A 151 -3.06 12.31 22.14
N ALA A 152 -2.76 12.79 23.35
CA ALA A 152 -3.76 13.10 24.37
C ALA A 152 -4.72 14.24 23.95
N ARG A 153 -4.29 15.11 23.03
CA ARG A 153 -5.11 16.18 22.43
C ARG A 153 -5.80 15.78 21.12
N GLY A 154 -5.70 14.51 20.70
CA GLY A 154 -6.23 14.04 19.40
C GLY A 154 -5.48 14.61 18.19
N GLN A 155 -4.24 15.07 18.39
CA GLN A 155 -3.37 15.64 17.36
C GLN A 155 -2.34 14.61 16.87
N GLY A 156 -1.85 14.81 15.65
CA GLY A 156 -0.83 13.98 15.02
C GLY A 156 0.42 14.77 14.64
N LEU A 157 1.11 14.31 13.61
CA LEU A 157 2.19 15.08 12.97
C LEU A 157 1.58 16.11 12.02
N SER A 158 2.22 17.26 11.93
CA SER A 158 1.96 18.29 10.92
C SER A 158 2.52 17.86 9.55
N ARG A 159 2.02 18.47 8.47
CA ARG A 159 2.52 18.20 7.11
C ARG A 159 4.02 18.49 6.95
N PRO A 160 4.59 19.59 7.51
CA PRO A 160 6.03 19.82 7.46
C PRO A 160 6.88 18.73 8.14
N GLU A 161 6.43 18.20 9.28
CA GLU A 161 7.11 17.09 9.96
C GLU A 161 6.99 15.78 9.15
N LEU A 162 5.85 15.56 8.50
CA LEU A 162 5.64 14.42 7.60
C LEU A 162 6.48 14.51 6.33
N ALA A 163 6.75 15.71 5.80
CA ALA A 163 7.60 15.93 4.63
C ALA A 163 9.04 15.50 4.89
N VAL A 164 9.57 15.82 6.09
CA VAL A 164 10.88 15.33 6.55
C VAL A 164 10.90 13.80 6.58
N CYS A 165 9.88 13.18 7.20
CA CYS A 165 9.76 11.72 7.25
C CYS A 165 9.65 11.09 5.84
N LEU A 166 8.91 11.71 4.93
CA LEU A 166 8.72 11.26 3.56
C LEU A 166 10.04 11.17 2.81
N SER A 167 10.85 12.25 2.86
CA SER A 167 12.16 12.30 2.22
C SER A 167 13.08 11.20 2.75
N ALA A 168 13.18 11.07 4.08
CA ALA A 168 14.04 10.08 4.72
C ALA A 168 13.66 8.64 4.37
N VAL A 169 12.36 8.32 4.38
CA VAL A 169 11.87 6.97 4.04
C VAL A 169 12.12 6.65 2.57
N LYS A 170 11.95 7.61 1.65
CA LYS A 170 12.26 7.40 0.24
C LYS A 170 13.75 7.13 0.02
N ILE A 171 14.62 7.86 0.71
CA ILE A 171 16.08 7.64 0.67
C ILE A 171 16.43 6.24 1.22
N GLN A 172 15.85 5.85 2.36
CA GLN A 172 16.03 4.53 2.93
C GLN A 172 15.62 3.44 1.94
N VAL A 173 14.39 3.48 1.43
CA VAL A 173 13.85 2.46 0.52
C VAL A 173 14.69 2.37 -0.76
N LYS A 174 15.08 3.50 -1.35
CA LYS A 174 15.98 3.53 -2.50
C LYS A 174 17.30 2.80 -2.21
N ARG A 175 17.90 3.04 -1.05
CA ARG A 175 19.16 2.40 -0.64
C ARG A 175 19.00 0.89 -0.42
N GLU A 176 17.95 0.47 0.26
CA GLU A 176 17.64 -0.95 0.49
C GLU A 176 17.47 -1.70 -0.85
N ILE A 177 16.79 -1.11 -1.83
CA ILE A 177 16.64 -1.70 -3.17
C ILE A 177 18.00 -1.83 -3.86
N LEU A 178 18.78 -0.75 -3.93
CA LEU A 178 20.08 -0.72 -4.61
C LEU A 178 21.09 -1.71 -4.01
N GLN A 179 20.98 -1.99 -2.72
CA GLN A 179 21.87 -2.91 -2.00
C GLN A 179 21.40 -4.37 -2.03
N SER A 180 20.29 -4.66 -2.71
CA SER A 180 19.69 -5.99 -2.76
C SER A 180 19.69 -6.56 -4.17
N GLU A 181 19.52 -7.88 -4.29
CA GLU A 181 19.38 -8.55 -5.59
C GLU A 181 18.08 -8.18 -6.32
N LEU A 182 17.09 -7.63 -5.60
CA LEU A 182 15.82 -7.18 -6.16
C LEU A 182 16.00 -6.16 -7.29
N ILE A 183 17.06 -5.34 -7.25
CA ILE A 183 17.32 -4.33 -8.30
C ILE A 183 17.52 -4.93 -9.70
N SER A 184 17.90 -6.21 -9.77
CA SER A 184 18.13 -6.93 -11.01
C SER A 184 16.90 -7.70 -11.52
N ASP A 185 15.78 -7.63 -10.80
CA ASP A 185 14.55 -8.33 -11.20
C ASP A 185 13.98 -7.76 -12.51
N VAL A 186 13.60 -8.66 -13.42
CA VAL A 186 13.14 -8.28 -14.77
C VAL A 186 11.87 -7.43 -14.73
N LEU A 187 10.99 -7.64 -13.75
CA LEU A 187 9.75 -6.88 -13.61
C LEU A 187 10.00 -5.42 -13.20
N LEU A 188 11.19 -5.09 -12.69
CA LEU A 188 11.54 -3.71 -12.39
C LEU A 188 11.97 -2.90 -13.61
N GLN A 189 12.25 -3.56 -14.75
CA GLN A 189 12.60 -2.86 -15.99
C GLN A 189 11.44 -1.98 -16.49
N ASP A 190 10.20 -2.32 -16.17
CA ASP A 190 9.03 -1.49 -16.51
C ASP A 190 9.03 -0.14 -15.79
N PHE A 191 9.67 -0.03 -14.61
CA PHE A 191 9.87 1.26 -13.95
C PHE A 191 10.93 2.10 -14.67
N LEU A 192 11.97 1.47 -15.24
CA LEU A 192 12.96 2.18 -16.05
C LEU A 192 12.35 2.67 -17.36
N LEU A 193 11.60 1.80 -18.03
CA LEU A 193 10.93 2.18 -19.27
C LEU A 193 9.91 3.28 -19.00
N GLY A 194 9.04 3.11 -18.00
CA GLY A 194 8.03 4.09 -17.63
C GLY A 194 8.56 5.45 -17.17
N TYR A 195 9.86 5.58 -16.88
CA TYR A 195 10.51 6.86 -16.59
C TYR A 195 10.75 7.71 -17.85
N PHE A 196 11.03 7.07 -18.98
CA PHE A 196 11.21 7.75 -20.26
C PHE A 196 9.87 7.88 -20.98
N PRO A 197 9.64 8.94 -21.79
CA PRO A 197 8.40 9.06 -22.54
C PRO A 197 8.17 7.89 -23.52
N GLU A 198 6.91 7.48 -23.70
CA GLU A 198 6.52 6.30 -24.49
C GLU A 198 7.06 6.33 -25.93
N THR A 199 7.18 7.52 -26.54
CA THR A 199 7.73 7.70 -27.90
C THR A 199 9.18 7.21 -28.04
N LEU A 200 9.94 7.17 -26.94
CA LEU A 200 11.30 6.63 -26.93
C LEU A 200 11.34 5.11 -26.78
N HIS A 201 10.27 4.49 -26.26
CA HIS A 201 10.26 3.05 -25.97
C HIS A 201 10.34 2.24 -27.26
N GLU A 202 9.55 2.59 -28.26
CA GLU A 202 9.48 1.84 -29.51
C GLU A 202 10.80 1.86 -30.28
N LYS A 203 11.51 3.01 -30.24
CA LYS A 203 12.73 3.23 -31.02
C LYS A 203 14.00 2.81 -30.27
N TYR A 204 14.05 3.02 -28.96
CA TYR A 204 15.29 2.97 -28.17
C TYR A 204 15.19 2.09 -26.92
N ARG A 205 14.29 1.10 -26.90
CA ARG A 205 14.11 0.17 -25.77
C ARG A 205 15.43 -0.42 -25.28
N THR A 206 16.26 -0.91 -26.20
CA THR A 206 17.51 -1.60 -25.88
C THR A 206 18.49 -0.66 -25.18
N GLU A 207 18.56 0.59 -25.63
CA GLU A 207 19.44 1.62 -25.10
C GLU A 207 18.94 2.14 -23.76
N ILE A 208 17.62 2.30 -23.59
CA ILE A 208 17.01 2.61 -22.30
C ILE A 208 17.33 1.52 -21.27
N LEU A 209 17.17 0.24 -21.61
CA LEU A 209 17.47 -0.87 -20.69
C LEU A 209 18.97 -0.98 -20.34
N ARG A 210 19.84 -0.38 -21.16
CA ARG A 210 21.29 -0.31 -20.93
C ARG A 210 21.73 1.05 -20.35
N HIS A 211 20.79 1.91 -19.96
CA HIS A 211 21.09 3.23 -19.44
C HIS A 211 22.08 3.12 -18.25
N PRO A 212 23.18 3.90 -18.24
CA PRO A 212 24.21 3.79 -17.20
C PRO A 212 23.69 3.97 -15.76
N LEU A 213 22.66 4.79 -15.58
CA LEU A 213 21.97 5.03 -14.30
C LEU A 213 20.66 4.24 -14.15
N GLY A 214 20.46 3.19 -14.97
CA GLY A 214 19.19 2.46 -15.01
C GLY A 214 18.78 1.91 -13.64
N LYS A 215 19.73 1.41 -12.85
CA LYS A 215 19.47 0.90 -11.49
C LYS A 215 19.05 2.01 -10.54
N GLU A 216 19.71 3.16 -10.58
CA GLU A 216 19.41 4.31 -9.74
C GLU A 216 18.03 4.91 -10.08
N ILE A 217 17.67 4.97 -11.36
CA ILE A 217 16.35 5.39 -11.83
C ILE A 217 15.29 4.41 -11.32
N ILE A 218 15.47 3.10 -11.54
CA ILE A 218 14.55 2.06 -11.05
C ILE A 218 14.31 2.20 -9.55
N ALA A 219 15.37 2.24 -8.75
CA ALA A 219 15.25 2.30 -7.29
C ALA A 219 14.53 3.58 -6.83
N THR A 220 14.77 4.70 -7.51
CA THR A 220 14.10 5.98 -7.22
C THR A 220 12.61 5.92 -7.57
N GLN A 221 12.27 5.42 -8.76
CA GLN A 221 10.89 5.29 -9.23
C GLN A 221 10.08 4.31 -8.37
N VAL A 222 10.67 3.17 -8.00
CA VAL A 222 10.05 2.21 -7.07
C VAL A 222 9.82 2.83 -5.69
N ALA A 223 10.82 3.53 -5.13
CA ALA A 223 10.68 4.18 -3.82
C ALA A 223 9.59 5.26 -3.84
N ASN A 224 9.54 6.09 -4.87
CA ASN A 224 8.50 7.09 -5.07
C ASN A 224 7.12 6.43 -5.14
N TYR A 225 6.95 5.50 -6.07
CA TYR A 225 5.67 4.82 -6.30
C TYR A 225 5.15 4.13 -5.03
N LEU A 226 5.96 3.29 -4.39
CA LEU A 226 5.52 2.55 -3.21
C LEU A 226 5.17 3.47 -2.04
N ILE A 227 6.00 4.47 -1.76
CA ILE A 227 5.77 5.35 -0.61
C ILE A 227 4.61 6.30 -0.86
N ASP A 228 4.45 6.81 -2.08
CA ASP A 228 3.30 7.66 -2.42
C ASP A 228 1.99 6.86 -2.36
N VAL A 229 2.04 5.55 -2.70
CA VAL A 229 0.89 4.65 -2.62
C VAL A 229 0.56 4.22 -1.19
N MET A 230 1.57 3.82 -0.42
CA MET A 230 1.37 3.14 0.86
C MET A 230 1.55 4.05 2.07
N GLY A 231 2.30 5.14 1.94
CA GLY A 231 2.61 6.11 2.98
C GLY A 231 3.86 5.78 3.79
N VAL A 232 4.37 6.80 4.48
CA VAL A 232 5.71 6.81 5.11
C VAL A 232 5.94 5.72 6.15
N THR A 233 4.91 5.29 6.87
CA THR A 233 5.05 4.25 7.91
C THR A 233 5.01 2.83 7.37
N PHE A 234 4.66 2.62 6.09
CA PHE A 234 4.28 1.30 5.60
C PHE A 234 5.40 0.26 5.74
N VAL A 235 6.57 0.53 5.16
CA VAL A 235 7.68 -0.43 5.15
C VAL A 235 8.08 -0.79 6.58
N HIS A 236 8.33 0.22 7.41
CA HIS A 236 8.66 0.06 8.83
C HIS A 236 7.66 -0.80 9.60
N ARG A 237 6.36 -0.52 9.44
CA ARG A 237 5.29 -1.27 10.11
C ARG A 237 5.23 -2.72 9.66
N MET A 238 5.39 -2.98 8.37
CA MET A 238 5.38 -4.32 7.83
C MET A 238 6.60 -5.12 8.30
N CYS A 239 7.79 -4.49 8.39
CA CYS A 239 8.98 -5.10 8.98
C CYS A 239 8.73 -5.49 10.43
N LEU A 240 8.22 -4.58 11.27
CA LEU A 240 7.95 -4.86 12.68
C LEU A 240 6.88 -5.94 12.88
N GLY A 241 5.79 -5.87 12.11
CA GLY A 241 4.65 -6.78 12.26
C GLY A 241 4.92 -8.21 11.78
N ASN A 242 5.88 -8.40 10.88
CA ASN A 242 6.18 -9.71 10.29
C ASN A 242 7.62 -10.18 10.59
N SER A 243 8.42 -9.37 11.30
CA SER A 243 9.84 -9.65 11.59
C SER A 243 10.69 -9.96 10.35
N VAL A 244 10.46 -9.24 9.25
CA VAL A 244 11.19 -9.39 7.97
C VAL A 244 11.97 -8.13 7.58
N SER A 245 12.93 -8.30 6.67
CA SER A 245 13.74 -7.18 6.16
C SER A 245 12.92 -6.19 5.32
N PRO A 246 13.38 -4.93 5.18
CA PRO A 246 12.76 -3.96 4.27
C PRO A 246 12.67 -4.48 2.83
N VAL A 247 13.72 -5.17 2.35
CA VAL A 247 13.76 -5.75 1.00
C VAL A 247 12.64 -6.78 0.80
N THR A 248 12.39 -7.66 1.77
CA THR A 248 11.28 -8.62 1.70
C THR A 248 9.92 -7.91 1.62
N VAL A 249 9.72 -6.86 2.43
CA VAL A 249 8.49 -6.05 2.37
C VAL A 249 8.32 -5.38 1.01
N ILE A 250 9.38 -4.76 0.48
CA ILE A 250 9.36 -4.05 -0.80
C ILE A 250 9.04 -5.05 -1.93
N LYS A 251 9.68 -6.22 -1.94
CA LYS A 251 9.42 -7.30 -2.90
C LYS A 251 7.96 -7.74 -2.87
N CYS A 252 7.42 -8.07 -1.69
CA CYS A 252 6.02 -8.49 -1.55
C CYS A 252 5.03 -7.36 -1.88
N ALA A 253 5.37 -6.10 -1.58
CA ALA A 253 4.54 -4.96 -1.91
C ALA A 253 4.47 -4.72 -3.43
N LEU A 254 5.59 -4.87 -4.14
CA LEU A 254 5.63 -4.82 -5.60
C LEU A 254 4.83 -5.97 -6.23
N ALA A 255 4.95 -7.17 -5.70
CA ALA A 255 4.14 -8.30 -6.15
C ALA A 255 2.64 -7.98 -6.00
N ALA A 256 2.23 -7.46 -4.84
CA ALA A 256 0.84 -7.07 -4.61
C ALA A 256 0.38 -5.90 -5.51
N VAL A 257 1.25 -4.93 -5.83
CA VAL A 257 0.96 -3.85 -6.81
C VAL A 257 0.62 -4.45 -8.18
N LEU A 258 1.42 -5.41 -8.64
CA LEU A 258 1.29 -6.03 -9.95
C LEU A 258 0.10 -7.01 -10.01
N ILE A 259 -0.10 -7.83 -8.98
CA ILE A 259 -1.22 -8.77 -8.87
C ILE A 259 -2.55 -8.02 -8.85
N LEU A 260 -2.66 -6.95 -8.04
CA LEU A 260 -3.91 -6.19 -7.89
C LEU A 260 -4.13 -5.15 -9.00
N ASN A 261 -3.19 -5.01 -9.95
CA ASN A 261 -3.23 -4.04 -11.04
C ASN A 261 -3.40 -2.58 -10.55
N VAL A 262 -2.62 -2.21 -9.52
CA VAL A 262 -2.79 -0.93 -8.80
C VAL A 262 -2.51 0.28 -9.69
N LYS A 263 -1.60 0.16 -10.68
CA LYS A 263 -1.30 1.24 -11.62
C LYS A 263 -2.55 1.72 -12.36
N GLU A 264 -3.35 0.79 -12.89
CA GLU A 264 -4.59 1.05 -13.61
C GLU A 264 -5.67 1.61 -12.68
N LEU A 265 -5.80 1.05 -11.47
CA LEU A 265 -6.72 1.56 -10.45
C LEU A 265 -6.40 3.02 -10.09
N LEU A 266 -5.12 3.35 -9.89
CA LEU A 266 -4.70 4.73 -9.61
C LEU A 266 -4.91 5.66 -10.80
N LYS A 267 -4.65 5.19 -12.04
CA LYS A 267 -4.93 5.95 -13.26
C LYS A 267 -6.40 6.31 -13.37
N GLU A 268 -7.30 5.39 -13.05
CA GLU A 268 -8.74 5.65 -13.01
C GLU A 268 -9.12 6.62 -11.89
N LEU A 269 -8.58 6.41 -10.67
CA LEU A 269 -8.84 7.24 -9.50
C LEU A 269 -8.61 8.73 -9.73
N ARG A 270 -7.62 9.09 -10.57
CA ARG A 270 -7.33 10.49 -10.90
C ARG A 270 -8.53 11.23 -11.47
N ARG A 271 -9.47 10.54 -12.14
CA ARG A 271 -10.71 11.13 -12.67
C ARG A 271 -11.63 11.68 -11.58
N TYR A 272 -11.50 11.15 -10.36
CA TYR A 272 -12.33 11.53 -9.22
C TYR A 272 -11.64 12.53 -8.29
N ASN A 273 -10.38 12.89 -8.54
CA ASN A 273 -9.66 13.90 -7.79
C ASN A 273 -10.12 15.32 -8.17
N THR A 274 -11.34 15.67 -7.75
CA THR A 274 -11.98 16.97 -7.97
C THR A 274 -12.46 17.53 -6.63
N PHE A 275 -12.63 18.84 -6.53
CA PHE A 275 -13.16 19.48 -5.31
C PHE A 275 -14.50 18.87 -4.86
N ALA A 276 -15.41 18.57 -5.80
CA ALA A 276 -16.74 18.04 -5.49
C ALA A 276 -16.73 16.57 -5.04
N ALA A 277 -15.72 15.79 -5.43
CA ALA A 277 -15.63 14.36 -5.14
C ALA A 277 -14.48 14.00 -4.19
N TYR A 278 -13.81 15.00 -3.60
CA TYR A 278 -12.54 14.81 -2.90
C TYR A 278 -12.61 13.80 -1.76
N ASP A 279 -13.65 13.88 -0.91
CA ASP A 279 -13.82 12.93 0.21
C ASP A 279 -13.99 11.49 -0.28
N LYS A 280 -14.76 11.30 -1.35
CA LYS A 280 -14.95 9.98 -1.97
C LYS A 280 -13.66 9.49 -2.61
N PHE A 281 -12.92 10.37 -3.27
CA PHE A 281 -11.59 10.07 -3.81
C PHE A 281 -10.62 9.61 -2.71
N LEU A 282 -10.57 10.31 -1.57
CA LEU A 282 -9.73 9.92 -0.43
C LEU A 282 -10.17 8.58 0.19
N ALA A 283 -11.48 8.32 0.25
CA ALA A 283 -12.01 7.04 0.71
C ALA A 283 -11.54 5.90 -0.20
N LEU A 284 -11.75 6.03 -1.51
CA LEU A 284 -11.28 5.03 -2.48
C LEU A 284 -9.77 4.84 -2.45
N ARG A 285 -9.00 5.93 -2.31
CA ARG A 285 -7.54 5.86 -2.18
C ARG A 285 -7.11 5.10 -0.93
N THR A 286 -7.82 5.29 0.17
CA THR A 286 -7.58 4.58 1.44
C THR A 286 -7.86 3.09 1.31
N ILE A 287 -8.91 2.71 0.59
CA ILE A 287 -9.26 1.31 0.32
C ILE A 287 -8.21 0.64 -0.56
N THR A 288 -7.78 1.30 -1.64
CA THR A 288 -6.71 0.78 -2.50
C THR A 288 -5.44 0.52 -1.70
N SER A 289 -5.00 1.46 -0.84
CA SER A 289 -3.85 1.24 0.06
C SER A 289 -4.11 0.13 1.08
N GLY A 290 -5.34 -0.03 1.57
CA GLY A 290 -5.73 -1.09 2.50
C GLY A 290 -5.62 -2.47 1.87
N ASN A 291 -6.22 -2.64 0.69
CA ASN A 291 -6.16 -3.88 -0.09
C ASN A 291 -4.72 -4.26 -0.42
N LEU A 292 -3.92 -3.28 -0.85
CA LEU A 292 -2.50 -3.50 -1.15
C LEU A 292 -1.71 -3.93 0.11
N ARG A 293 -2.00 -3.35 1.27
CA ARG A 293 -1.37 -3.75 2.55
C ARG A 293 -1.74 -5.18 2.91
N ASP A 294 -3.01 -5.54 2.75
CA ASP A 294 -3.51 -6.86 3.14
C ASP A 294 -2.95 -7.96 2.23
N ALA A 295 -2.86 -7.70 0.93
CA ALA A 295 -2.18 -8.57 -0.03
C ALA A 295 -0.68 -8.68 0.27
N THR A 296 -0.01 -7.56 0.55
CA THR A 296 1.43 -7.57 0.92
C THR A 296 1.66 -8.41 2.18
N SER A 297 0.82 -8.24 3.20
CA SER A 297 0.91 -9.01 4.45
C SER A 297 0.77 -10.50 4.20
N TRP A 298 -0.20 -10.93 3.38
CA TRP A 298 -0.37 -12.34 3.06
C TRP A 298 0.83 -12.90 2.30
N LEU A 299 1.33 -12.17 1.29
CA LEU A 299 2.50 -12.58 0.53
C LEU A 299 3.76 -12.70 1.40
N ILE A 300 3.93 -11.83 2.40
CA ILE A 300 5.03 -11.96 3.36
C ILE A 300 4.91 -13.26 4.15
N SER A 301 3.73 -13.54 4.74
CA SER A 301 3.51 -14.73 5.58
C SER A 301 3.75 -16.03 4.83
N PHE A 302 3.34 -16.12 3.57
CA PHE A 302 3.35 -17.38 2.82
C PHE A 302 4.50 -17.55 1.83
N HIS A 303 5.04 -16.46 1.28
CA HIS A 303 6.01 -16.54 0.16
C HIS A 303 7.21 -15.62 0.31
N GLY A 304 7.23 -14.73 1.31
CA GLY A 304 8.16 -13.60 1.36
C GLY A 304 9.64 -14.00 1.34
N LEU A 305 9.97 -15.16 1.91
CA LEU A 305 11.34 -15.69 1.95
C LEU A 305 11.63 -16.74 0.87
N GLU A 306 10.59 -17.32 0.27
CA GLU A 306 10.70 -18.50 -0.60
C GLU A 306 10.67 -18.14 -2.08
N LEU A 307 9.75 -17.25 -2.47
CA LEU A 307 9.53 -16.90 -3.87
C LEU A 307 10.15 -15.57 -4.26
N THR A 308 10.58 -15.48 -5.51
CA THR A 308 10.96 -14.23 -6.19
C THR A 308 9.73 -13.35 -6.49
N LEU A 309 9.97 -12.09 -6.87
CA LEU A 309 8.89 -11.19 -7.29
C LEU A 309 8.17 -11.75 -8.53
N GLU A 310 8.93 -12.20 -9.54
CA GLU A 310 8.39 -12.80 -10.76
C GLU A 310 7.53 -14.04 -10.51
N GLU A 311 7.98 -14.96 -9.66
CA GLU A 311 7.22 -16.16 -9.31
C GLU A 311 5.89 -15.81 -8.63
N MET A 312 5.89 -14.90 -7.64
CA MET A 312 4.66 -14.47 -6.97
C MET A 312 3.66 -13.87 -7.97
N VAL A 313 4.12 -13.01 -8.88
CA VAL A 313 3.23 -12.37 -9.87
C VAL A 313 2.69 -13.39 -10.86
N THR A 314 3.54 -14.29 -11.36
CA THR A 314 3.16 -15.34 -12.32
C THR A 314 2.10 -16.27 -11.75
N VAL A 315 2.25 -16.62 -10.47
CA VAL A 315 1.34 -17.52 -9.76
C VAL A 315 -0.02 -16.85 -9.49
N TYR A 316 -0.02 -15.64 -8.92
CA TYR A 316 -1.25 -15.07 -8.35
C TYR A 316 -2.00 -14.09 -9.27
N ARG A 317 -1.33 -13.39 -10.20
CA ARG A 317 -2.00 -12.37 -11.04
C ARG A 317 -3.11 -12.97 -11.92
N PRO A 318 -2.90 -14.07 -12.68
CA PRO A 318 -3.95 -14.62 -13.52
C PRO A 318 -5.17 -15.09 -12.72
N LEU A 319 -4.94 -15.67 -11.54
CA LEU A 319 -6.01 -16.14 -10.66
C LEU A 319 -6.80 -14.99 -10.05
N TYR A 320 -6.13 -13.93 -9.60
CA TYR A 320 -6.80 -12.73 -9.10
C TYR A 320 -7.64 -12.07 -10.22
N ASP A 321 -7.12 -12.04 -11.45
CA ASP A 321 -7.83 -11.50 -12.61
C ASP A 321 -9.12 -12.27 -12.95
N LEU A 322 -9.15 -13.57 -12.67
CA LEU A 322 -10.37 -14.40 -12.78
C LEU A 322 -11.30 -14.14 -11.60
N LEU A 323 -10.82 -14.29 -10.37
CA LEU A 323 -11.62 -14.11 -9.14
C LEU A 323 -12.32 -12.75 -9.10
N ARG A 324 -11.61 -11.68 -9.43
CA ARG A 324 -12.17 -10.32 -9.34
C ARG A 324 -13.37 -10.09 -10.26
N LYS A 325 -13.50 -10.86 -11.35
CA LYS A 325 -14.64 -10.77 -12.28
C LYS A 325 -15.89 -11.47 -11.73
N GLU A 326 -15.69 -12.46 -10.88
CA GLU A 326 -16.74 -13.25 -10.22
C GLU A 326 -17.11 -12.70 -8.83
N LEU A 327 -16.46 -11.63 -8.37
CA LEU A 327 -16.75 -11.02 -7.08
C LEU A 327 -18.17 -10.42 -7.06
N THR A 328 -18.98 -10.89 -6.13
CA THR A 328 -20.32 -10.39 -5.86
C THR A 328 -20.41 -9.70 -4.49
N GLU A 329 -21.46 -8.89 -4.31
CA GLU A 329 -21.80 -8.31 -3.02
C GLU A 329 -22.08 -9.40 -1.97
N ASP A 330 -22.78 -10.46 -2.36
CA ASP A 330 -23.11 -11.60 -1.50
C ASP A 330 -21.86 -12.31 -0.99
N LEU A 331 -20.92 -12.64 -1.88
CA LEU A 331 -19.65 -13.26 -1.48
C LEU A 331 -18.87 -12.33 -0.55
N THR A 332 -18.80 -11.04 -0.88
CA THR A 332 -18.12 -10.04 -0.05
C THR A 332 -18.71 -9.98 1.36
N ASN A 333 -20.03 -9.89 1.49
CA ASN A 333 -20.73 -9.85 2.77
C ASN A 333 -20.60 -11.17 3.55
N SER A 334 -20.62 -12.31 2.87
CA SER A 334 -20.48 -13.63 3.51
C SER A 334 -19.13 -13.81 4.22
N LEU A 335 -18.09 -13.12 3.75
CA LEU A 335 -16.74 -13.16 4.31
C LEU A 335 -16.44 -11.98 5.25
N GLY A 336 -17.45 -11.18 5.62
CA GLY A 336 -17.27 -10.00 6.47
C GLY A 336 -16.59 -8.83 5.78
N GLY A 337 -16.65 -8.76 4.44
CA GLY A 337 -16.12 -7.66 3.66
C GLY A 337 -16.87 -6.35 3.88
N LYS A 338 -16.19 -5.22 3.67
CA LYS A 338 -16.76 -3.87 3.83
C LYS A 338 -17.08 -3.19 2.51
N GLY A 339 -16.75 -3.83 1.39
CA GLY A 339 -16.81 -3.24 0.07
C GLY A 339 -18.21 -2.76 -0.33
N VAL A 340 -19.26 -3.48 0.06
CA VAL A 340 -20.65 -3.18 -0.34
C VAL A 340 -21.10 -1.80 0.15
N GLY A 341 -20.96 -1.51 1.45
CA GLY A 341 -21.34 -0.19 1.99
C GLY A 341 -20.49 0.96 1.43
N ILE A 342 -19.26 0.68 1.01
CA ILE A 342 -18.44 1.66 0.30
C ILE A 342 -18.98 1.92 -1.09
N LEU A 343 -19.33 0.88 -1.86
CA LEU A 343 -19.91 1.02 -3.20
C LEU A 343 -21.14 1.92 -3.18
N GLU A 344 -22.01 1.75 -2.20
CA GLU A 344 -23.19 2.61 -2.00
C GLU A 344 -22.79 4.08 -1.83
N ASN A 345 -21.80 4.36 -0.97
CA ASN A 345 -21.31 5.72 -0.74
C ASN A 345 -20.72 6.36 -2.01
N VAL A 346 -20.04 5.57 -2.86
CA VAL A 346 -19.40 6.06 -4.09
C VAL A 346 -20.24 5.89 -5.36
N ALA A 347 -21.48 5.42 -5.25
CA ALA A 347 -22.35 5.14 -6.40
C ALA A 347 -22.48 6.33 -7.36
N SER A 348 -22.49 7.56 -6.82
CA SER A 348 -22.57 8.80 -7.62
C SER A 348 -21.39 9.02 -8.57
N LEU A 349 -20.23 8.40 -8.30
CA LEU A 349 -19.02 8.55 -9.11
C LEU A 349 -19.05 7.70 -10.38
N LYS A 350 -19.97 6.74 -10.50
CA LYS A 350 -20.05 5.80 -11.64
C LYS A 350 -18.68 5.16 -11.93
N ILE A 351 -18.06 4.59 -10.89
CA ILE A 351 -16.78 3.89 -10.99
C ILE A 351 -16.87 2.70 -11.95
N THR A 352 -15.76 2.36 -12.62
CA THR A 352 -15.77 1.27 -13.61
C THR A 352 -15.92 -0.09 -12.93
N PRO A 353 -16.31 -1.15 -13.67
CA PRO A 353 -16.36 -2.52 -13.13
C PRO A 353 -15.02 -2.97 -12.52
N LEU A 354 -13.90 -2.59 -13.14
CA LEU A 354 -12.56 -2.88 -12.62
C LEU A 354 -12.39 -2.33 -11.19
N PHE A 355 -12.82 -1.08 -10.99
CA PHE A 355 -12.71 -0.43 -9.70
C PHE A 355 -13.75 -0.93 -8.69
N GLN A 356 -14.96 -1.29 -9.16
CA GLN A 356 -15.98 -1.91 -8.33
C GLN A 356 -15.47 -3.20 -7.69
N SER A 357 -14.84 -4.08 -8.46
CA SER A 357 -14.21 -5.30 -7.92
C SER A 357 -13.12 -5.00 -6.89
N SER A 358 -12.33 -3.92 -7.09
CA SER A 358 -11.34 -3.48 -6.10
C SER A 358 -12.01 -3.04 -4.80
N VAL A 359 -13.12 -2.30 -4.88
CA VAL A 359 -13.90 -1.88 -3.70
C VAL A 359 -14.51 -3.10 -3.00
N LEU A 360 -15.13 -4.03 -3.73
CA LEU A 360 -15.68 -5.27 -3.19
C LEU A 360 -14.63 -6.13 -2.49
N SER A 361 -13.39 -6.13 -3.00
CA SER A 361 -12.29 -6.85 -2.36
C SER A 361 -11.93 -6.31 -0.98
N ASN A 362 -12.43 -5.13 -0.58
CA ASN A 362 -12.08 -4.53 0.70
C ASN A 362 -12.56 -5.36 1.91
N GLY A 363 -11.61 -5.70 2.76
CA GLY A 363 -11.81 -6.58 3.92
C GLY A 363 -11.67 -8.07 3.58
N ILE A 364 -11.71 -8.46 2.29
CA ILE A 364 -11.66 -9.86 1.88
C ILE A 364 -10.40 -10.27 1.12
N ILE A 365 -9.49 -9.34 0.80
CA ILE A 365 -8.25 -9.62 0.02
C ILE A 365 -7.52 -10.86 0.54
N LYS A 366 -7.30 -10.99 1.86
CA LYS A 366 -6.58 -12.15 2.39
C LYS A 366 -7.32 -13.47 2.11
N TYR A 367 -8.65 -13.49 2.11
CA TYR A 367 -9.44 -14.67 1.74
C TYR A 367 -9.32 -14.99 0.25
N LEU A 368 -9.24 -13.97 -0.62
CA LEU A 368 -9.02 -14.20 -2.04
C LEU A 368 -7.65 -14.86 -2.29
N PHE A 369 -6.61 -14.44 -1.56
CA PHE A 369 -5.30 -15.10 -1.64
C PHE A 369 -5.31 -16.53 -1.09
N GLU A 370 -6.08 -16.79 -0.03
CA GLU A 370 -6.31 -18.15 0.47
C GLU A 370 -7.01 -19.05 -0.54
N MET A 371 -8.01 -18.54 -1.28
CA MET A 371 -8.65 -19.27 -2.38
C MET A 371 -7.67 -19.57 -3.52
N MET A 372 -6.82 -18.61 -3.90
CA MET A 372 -5.79 -18.83 -4.90
C MET A 372 -4.76 -19.86 -4.44
N TRP A 373 -4.38 -19.83 -3.16
CA TRP A 373 -3.49 -20.82 -2.56
C TRP A 373 -4.11 -22.23 -2.57
N ALA A 374 -5.40 -22.34 -2.23
CA ALA A 374 -6.14 -23.61 -2.25
C ALA A 374 -6.26 -24.15 -3.68
N HIS A 375 -6.47 -23.29 -4.67
CA HIS A 375 -6.54 -23.68 -6.08
C HIS A 375 -5.27 -24.38 -6.56
N HIS A 376 -4.08 -23.91 -6.18
CA HIS A 376 -2.83 -24.59 -6.55
C HIS A 376 -2.67 -26.01 -5.97
N ARG A 377 -3.50 -26.39 -5.00
CA ARG A 377 -3.52 -27.71 -4.36
C ARG A 377 -4.78 -28.50 -4.70
N SER A 378 -5.52 -28.03 -5.70
CA SER A 378 -6.79 -28.59 -6.12
C SER A 378 -6.77 -28.91 -7.63
N PRO A 379 -7.43 -29.99 -8.07
CA PRO A 379 -7.66 -30.22 -9.50
C PRO A 379 -8.76 -29.33 -10.10
N GLN A 380 -9.48 -28.56 -9.28
CA GLN A 380 -10.62 -27.75 -9.71
C GLN A 380 -10.20 -26.35 -10.15
N ASP A 381 -10.99 -25.75 -11.03
CA ASP A 381 -10.81 -24.36 -11.43
C ASP A 381 -11.05 -23.40 -10.25
N ILE A 382 -10.55 -22.16 -10.39
CA ILE A 382 -10.57 -21.17 -9.31
C ILE A 382 -11.98 -20.73 -8.90
N ALA A 383 -12.96 -20.73 -9.81
CA ALA A 383 -14.34 -20.35 -9.50
C ALA A 383 -15.03 -21.43 -8.67
N THR A 384 -14.78 -22.70 -9.01
CA THR A 384 -15.20 -23.85 -8.20
C THR A 384 -14.57 -23.79 -6.81
N VAL A 385 -13.26 -23.55 -6.70
CA VAL A 385 -12.56 -23.43 -5.40
C VAL A 385 -13.14 -22.28 -4.56
N ALA A 386 -13.42 -21.13 -5.15
CA ALA A 386 -14.00 -19.99 -4.45
C ALA A 386 -15.42 -20.30 -3.92
N THR A 387 -16.24 -20.97 -4.74
CA THR A 387 -17.58 -21.41 -4.35
C THR A 387 -17.51 -22.38 -3.17
N MET A 388 -16.60 -23.35 -3.24
CA MET A 388 -16.41 -24.32 -2.17
C MET A 388 -15.89 -23.68 -0.89
N TYR A 389 -14.93 -22.75 -0.98
CA TYR A 389 -14.44 -22.00 0.16
C TYR A 389 -15.58 -21.25 0.86
N ALA A 390 -16.45 -20.57 0.09
CA ALA A 390 -17.63 -19.89 0.61
C ALA A 390 -18.63 -20.87 1.26
N SER A 391 -18.88 -22.03 0.65
CA SER A 391 -19.71 -23.09 1.23
C SER A 391 -19.15 -23.63 2.55
N VAL A 392 -17.83 -23.78 2.68
CA VAL A 392 -17.19 -24.17 3.94
C VAL A 392 -17.41 -23.10 5.01
N CYS A 393 -17.19 -21.82 4.69
CA CYS A 393 -17.48 -20.71 5.60
C CYS A 393 -18.95 -20.70 6.06
N HIS A 394 -19.88 -20.95 5.14
CA HIS A 394 -21.31 -21.00 5.43
C HIS A 394 -21.67 -22.19 6.33
N ALA A 395 -21.21 -23.40 6.01
CA ALA A 395 -21.47 -24.61 6.79
C ALA A 395 -20.93 -24.52 8.22
N LEU A 396 -19.81 -23.81 8.41
CA LEU A 396 -19.20 -23.53 9.72
C LEU A 396 -19.78 -22.28 10.41
N GLN A 397 -20.78 -21.61 9.83
CA GLN A 397 -21.41 -20.40 10.38
C GLN A 397 -20.42 -19.27 10.73
N LEU A 398 -19.33 -19.16 9.96
CA LEU A 398 -18.24 -18.23 10.27
C LEU A 398 -18.61 -16.76 10.08
N GLN A 399 -19.68 -16.45 9.35
CA GLN A 399 -20.08 -15.07 9.06
C GLN A 399 -20.26 -14.22 10.33
N GLN A 400 -20.85 -14.79 11.39
CA GLN A 400 -21.03 -14.09 12.67
C GLN A 400 -19.69 -13.80 13.36
N VAL A 401 -18.75 -14.76 13.29
CA VAL A 401 -17.41 -14.60 13.84
C VAL A 401 -16.66 -13.51 13.09
N LEU A 402 -16.63 -13.59 11.75
CA LEU A 402 -15.91 -12.66 10.89
C LEU A 402 -16.45 -11.23 11.00
N GLY A 403 -17.77 -11.05 11.04
CA GLY A 403 -18.40 -9.73 11.25
C GLY A 403 -18.11 -9.13 12.64
N SER A 404 -17.80 -9.97 13.63
CA SER A 404 -17.53 -9.52 15.00
C SER A 404 -16.06 -9.19 15.27
N VAL A 405 -15.14 -9.58 14.39
CA VAL A 405 -13.70 -9.31 14.51
C VAL A 405 -13.41 -7.82 14.69
N GLU A 406 -14.18 -6.96 14.03
CA GLU A 406 -13.98 -5.50 14.10
C GLU A 406 -14.26 -4.90 15.48
N SER A 407 -15.14 -5.54 16.25
CA SER A 407 -15.46 -5.13 17.61
C SER A 407 -14.39 -5.57 18.61
N MET A 408 -13.48 -6.47 18.21
CA MET A 408 -12.36 -6.88 19.04
C MET A 408 -11.32 -5.76 19.06
N VAL A 409 -11.22 -5.05 20.19
CA VAL A 409 -10.20 -4.03 20.42
C VAL A 409 -9.10 -4.64 21.29
N PRO A 410 -7.90 -4.93 20.73
CA PRO A 410 -6.81 -5.47 21.52
C PRO A 410 -6.37 -4.49 22.60
N SER A 411 -6.22 -4.96 23.84
CA SER A 411 -5.78 -4.15 24.98
C SER A 411 -4.28 -3.82 24.92
N ASN A 412 -3.50 -4.65 24.22
CA ASN A 412 -2.05 -4.52 24.15
C ASN A 412 -1.47 -5.15 22.88
N LYS A 413 -0.15 -4.98 22.68
CA LYS A 413 0.59 -5.51 21.52
C LYS A 413 0.41 -7.02 21.33
N TRP A 414 0.55 -7.81 22.40
CA TRP A 414 0.51 -9.27 22.34
C TRP A 414 -0.89 -9.78 21.99
N GLU A 415 -1.93 -9.12 22.51
CA GLU A 415 -3.30 -9.44 22.14
C GLU A 415 -3.59 -9.10 20.67
N ASN A 416 -3.02 -8.01 20.16
CA ASN A 416 -3.14 -7.65 18.74
C ASN A 416 -2.42 -8.66 17.83
N GLU A 417 -1.24 -9.14 18.22
CA GLU A 417 -0.53 -10.21 17.50
C GLU A 417 -1.30 -11.53 17.55
N LEU A 418 -1.83 -11.90 18.72
CA LEU A 418 -2.66 -13.10 18.87
C LEU A 418 -3.91 -13.04 17.98
N LEU A 419 -4.59 -11.89 17.93
CA LEU A 419 -5.74 -11.68 17.06
C LEU A 419 -5.36 -11.85 15.58
N ALA A 420 -4.28 -11.18 15.15
CA ALA A 420 -3.80 -11.24 13.77
C ALA A 420 -3.45 -12.68 13.35
N ASN A 421 -2.69 -13.39 14.18
CA ASN A 421 -2.29 -14.77 13.91
C ASN A 421 -3.48 -15.72 13.94
N SER A 422 -4.40 -15.56 14.90
CA SER A 422 -5.59 -16.43 14.99
C SER A 422 -6.52 -16.27 13.78
N LEU A 423 -6.63 -15.05 13.22
CA LEU A 423 -7.35 -14.82 11.97
C LEU A 423 -6.65 -15.46 10.77
N GLU A 424 -5.32 -15.48 10.77
CA GLU A 424 -4.52 -16.15 9.73
C GLU A 424 -4.68 -17.67 9.79
N ASP A 425 -4.49 -18.26 10.98
CA ASP A 425 -4.70 -19.68 11.22
C ASP A 425 -6.13 -20.11 10.85
N LEU A 426 -7.12 -19.30 11.19
CA LEU A 426 -8.52 -19.53 10.83
C LEU A 426 -8.69 -19.57 9.30
N ARG A 427 -8.24 -18.53 8.61
CA ARG A 427 -8.33 -18.40 7.15
C ARG A 427 -7.66 -19.56 6.43
N HIS A 428 -6.44 -19.88 6.86
CA HIS A 428 -5.65 -20.95 6.27
C HIS A 428 -6.23 -22.34 6.55
N GLY A 429 -6.75 -22.54 7.76
CA GLY A 429 -7.47 -23.74 8.14
C GLY A 429 -8.70 -24.00 7.24
N ILE A 430 -9.43 -22.95 6.87
CA ILE A 430 -10.54 -23.05 5.90
C ILE A 430 -10.03 -23.47 4.52
N SER A 431 -8.91 -22.91 4.05
CA SER A 431 -8.28 -23.27 2.77
C SER A 431 -7.92 -24.75 2.73
N LEU A 432 -7.28 -25.25 3.79
CA LEU A 432 -6.90 -26.65 3.92
C LEU A 432 -8.12 -27.58 3.96
N LEU A 433 -9.17 -27.22 4.71
CA LEU A 433 -10.41 -27.98 4.75
C LEU A 433 -11.09 -28.01 3.37
N THR A 434 -11.09 -26.87 2.66
CA THR A 434 -11.61 -26.75 1.29
C THR A 434 -10.90 -27.72 0.36
N VAL A 435 -9.56 -27.71 0.33
CA VAL A 435 -8.75 -28.64 -0.49
C VAL A 435 -9.11 -30.10 -0.20
N ARG A 436 -9.25 -30.47 1.08
CA ARG A 436 -9.59 -31.85 1.45
C ARG A 436 -10.99 -32.29 1.04
N LEU A 437 -11.96 -31.39 1.13
CA LEU A 437 -13.32 -31.68 0.67
C LEU A 437 -13.35 -31.88 -0.84
N ILE A 438 -12.54 -31.11 -1.58
CA ILE A 438 -12.31 -31.33 -3.02
C ILE A 438 -11.72 -32.73 -3.27
N GLU A 439 -10.68 -33.12 -2.55
CA GLU A 439 -10.04 -34.44 -2.70
C GLU A 439 -11.01 -35.59 -2.40
N LYS A 440 -11.97 -35.38 -1.49
CA LYS A 440 -13.07 -36.32 -1.18
C LYS A 440 -14.24 -36.24 -2.15
N ASN A 441 -14.10 -35.49 -3.25
CA ASN A 441 -15.12 -35.31 -4.29
C ASN A 441 -16.44 -34.70 -3.78
N SER A 442 -16.38 -33.90 -2.71
CA SER A 442 -17.52 -33.15 -2.19
C SER A 442 -17.57 -31.78 -2.88
N LEU A 443 -18.08 -31.74 -4.12
CA LEU A 443 -17.95 -30.57 -5.00
C LEU A 443 -19.15 -29.62 -5.00
N ASP A 444 -20.29 -30.03 -4.43
CA ASP A 444 -21.47 -29.17 -4.29
C ASP A 444 -21.70 -28.75 -2.82
N SER A 445 -22.48 -27.69 -2.64
CA SER A 445 -22.69 -27.07 -1.33
C SER A 445 -23.39 -28.01 -0.34
N ASP A 446 -24.28 -28.88 -0.79
CA ASP A 446 -25.02 -29.80 0.07
C ASP A 446 -24.10 -30.93 0.55
N ALA A 447 -23.27 -31.47 -0.35
CA ALA A 447 -22.26 -32.46 -0.03
C ALA A 447 -21.22 -31.92 0.97
N ILE A 448 -20.75 -30.68 0.77
CA ILE A 448 -19.85 -30.00 1.71
C ILE A 448 -20.50 -29.87 3.09
N HIS A 449 -21.73 -29.37 3.13
CA HIS A 449 -22.45 -29.16 4.38
C HIS A 449 -22.67 -30.50 5.11
N ALA A 450 -23.09 -31.54 4.38
CA ALA A 450 -23.28 -32.88 4.93
C ALA A 450 -21.96 -33.48 5.47
N ALA A 451 -20.86 -33.35 4.71
CA ALA A 451 -19.54 -33.85 5.13
C ALA A 451 -19.03 -33.15 6.40
N ILE A 452 -19.23 -31.83 6.49
CA ILE A 452 -18.86 -31.04 7.67
C ILE A 452 -19.74 -31.42 8.87
N MET A 453 -21.05 -31.59 8.70
CA MET A 453 -21.95 -31.98 9.80
C MET A 453 -21.68 -33.39 10.35
N GLN A 454 -21.21 -34.32 9.51
CA GLN A 454 -20.90 -35.68 9.94
C GLN A 454 -19.59 -35.78 10.73
N SER A 455 -18.77 -34.73 10.75
CA SER A 455 -17.55 -34.68 11.53
C SER A 455 -17.88 -34.67 13.04
N PRO A 456 -17.24 -35.53 13.86
CA PRO A 456 -17.40 -35.50 15.32
C PRO A 456 -17.08 -34.14 15.97
N GLN A 457 -16.28 -33.33 15.28
CA GLN A 457 -15.85 -32.00 15.73
C GLN A 457 -16.92 -30.92 15.48
N TYR A 458 -17.96 -31.19 14.68
CA TYR A 458 -19.00 -30.21 14.29
C TYR A 458 -19.75 -29.58 15.43
N HIS A 459 -20.32 -30.39 16.31
CA HIS A 459 -21.07 -29.86 17.44
C HIS A 459 -20.18 -29.06 18.40
N GLN A 460 -18.96 -29.55 18.67
CA GLN A 460 -18.00 -28.83 19.51
C GLN A 460 -17.61 -27.46 18.90
N PHE A 461 -17.47 -27.40 17.57
CA PHE A 461 -17.15 -26.17 16.86
C PHE A 461 -18.28 -25.14 16.97
N LEU A 462 -19.53 -25.56 16.72
CA LEU A 462 -20.69 -24.68 16.85
C LEU A 462 -20.94 -24.24 18.30
N ASP A 463 -20.73 -25.12 19.28
CA ASP A 463 -20.83 -24.77 20.69
C ASP A 463 -19.81 -23.67 21.05
N THR A 464 -18.61 -23.73 20.47
CA THR A 464 -17.57 -22.69 20.66
C THR A 464 -18.01 -21.36 20.05
N ILE A 465 -18.57 -21.35 18.83
CA ILE A 465 -19.12 -20.14 18.21
C ILE A 465 -20.25 -19.54 19.06
N LYS A 466 -21.15 -20.39 19.57
CA LYS A 466 -22.27 -19.95 20.41
C LYS A 466 -21.76 -19.34 21.72
N GLU A 467 -20.80 -19.99 22.38
CA GLU A 467 -20.19 -19.47 23.60
C GLU A 467 -19.49 -18.12 23.37
N MET A 468 -18.83 -17.95 22.22
CA MET A 468 -18.23 -16.67 21.82
C MET A 468 -19.28 -15.56 21.67
N GLY A 469 -20.44 -15.87 21.08
CA GLY A 469 -21.55 -14.94 20.93
C GLY A 469 -22.17 -14.52 22.27
N GLU A 470 -22.22 -15.44 23.25
CA GLU A 470 -22.79 -15.17 24.59
C GLU A 470 -21.82 -14.41 25.52
N LYS A 471 -20.52 -14.66 25.43
CA LYS A 471 -19.50 -14.18 26.40
C LYS A 471 -18.57 -13.07 25.87
N GLN A 472 -18.82 -12.56 24.67
CA GLN A 472 -18.01 -11.58 23.92
C GLN A 472 -16.84 -12.20 23.16
N TYR A 473 -16.70 -11.78 21.90
CA TYR A 473 -15.64 -12.15 20.99
C TYR A 473 -14.26 -11.65 21.48
N SER A 474 -13.28 -12.55 21.58
CA SER A 474 -11.90 -12.24 22.01
C SER A 474 -10.86 -12.96 21.15
N ALA A 475 -9.62 -12.44 21.15
CA ALA A 475 -8.49 -13.05 20.44
C ALA A 475 -8.21 -14.49 20.91
N ALA A 476 -8.36 -14.75 22.21
CA ALA A 476 -8.18 -16.09 22.78
C ALA A 476 -9.22 -17.09 22.26
N ALA A 477 -10.50 -16.69 22.23
CA ALA A 477 -11.56 -17.55 21.73
C ALA A 477 -11.40 -17.83 20.23
N LEU A 478 -10.98 -16.82 19.46
CA LEU A 478 -10.66 -17.01 18.05
C LEU A 478 -9.50 -17.99 17.83
N SER A 479 -8.45 -17.93 18.67
CA SER A 479 -7.34 -18.88 18.62
C SER A 479 -7.79 -20.33 18.86
N VAL A 480 -8.73 -20.54 19.79
CA VAL A 480 -9.34 -21.85 20.03
C VAL A 480 -10.10 -22.34 18.80
N LEU A 481 -10.91 -21.47 18.20
CA LEU A 481 -11.70 -21.76 17.02
C LEU A 481 -10.81 -22.11 15.81
N ALA A 482 -9.75 -21.35 15.57
CA ALA A 482 -8.77 -21.62 14.52
C ALA A 482 -8.12 -23.02 14.69
N LYS A 483 -7.72 -23.36 15.92
CA LYS A 483 -7.19 -24.71 16.23
C LYS A 483 -8.21 -25.82 16.02
N GLN A 484 -9.49 -25.58 16.32
CA GLN A 484 -10.52 -26.59 16.09
C GLN A 484 -10.74 -26.85 14.60
N ILE A 485 -10.74 -25.83 13.74
CA ILE A 485 -10.78 -26.02 12.28
C ILE A 485 -9.62 -26.90 11.82
N THR A 486 -8.41 -26.69 12.36
CA THR A 486 -7.28 -27.57 12.00
C THR A 486 -7.44 -29.02 12.46
N LYS A 487 -8.38 -29.33 13.36
CA LYS A 487 -8.69 -30.71 13.74
C LYS A 487 -9.69 -31.40 12.81
N TYR A 488 -10.43 -30.66 11.97
CA TYR A 488 -11.12 -31.26 10.82
C TYR A 488 -10.12 -31.75 9.76
N ILE A 489 -8.89 -31.23 9.84
CA ILE A 489 -7.74 -31.60 9.02
C ILE A 489 -7.02 -32.84 9.63
N LEU A 490 -7.60 -33.56 10.59
CA LEU A 490 -7.09 -34.85 11.07
C LEU A 490 -8.23 -35.86 11.13
#